data_AF-A0A6M0GZD3-F1
#
_entry.id   AF-A0A6M0GZD3-F1
#
_cell.length_a   1.000
_cell.length_b   1.000
_cell.length_c   1.000
_cell.angle_alpha   90.00
_cell.angle_beta   90.00
_cell.angle_gamma   90.00
#
_symmetry.space_group_name_H-M   'P 1'
#
loop_
_entity.id
_entity.type
_entity.pdbx_description
1 polymer ?
#
loop_
_entity_poly.entity_id
_entity_poly.type
_entity_poly.pdbx_seq_one_letter_code
_entity_poly.pdbx_strand_id
1 'polypeptide(L)'
;MNIITVRINGIEYNLKGEENDQYLHKVAKYLDNRIQDLMSTNKKLSPGDATVLAALNMGDEILKSEEGYKKLLENYKKVGNDNKLLISELEKMKNEIEGLEEENSKLISNNEILEKKYLEMEPKINELQEEASKLKVLAIDSSERDSELKNVKAELEEKEKTIFSKEKELNFIKEELEKKNEELTNWIKDAEEKNEEIKSKDMELYIKNDEIKENDIKIKSISEELERKDLELQSMEEELALTKEKLQYKVEEIENQNLEIESKDIEIQNRESQLNDRLKEFEDFREKTKMKNEKLTKELEEIKIKNNGEVKETEKLLKEIDQINEELLIVTDFLKEVKKKNDDLDREKFILTNGNKKLLAELKKLRLEKSEQLARNKQLVLELQDLRKELTKEKLKINPLLNIK
;
A
#
# COMPACT_ATOMS: atom_id res chain seq x y z
N MET A 1 117.08 51.63 165.19
CA MET A 1 116.89 52.95 165.86
C MET A 1 118.13 53.78 165.63
N ASN A 2 117.97 54.88 164.91
CA ASN A 2 119.04 55.82 164.63
C ASN A 2 118.93 56.99 165.61
N ILE A 3 120.07 57.47 166.12
CA ILE A 3 120.15 58.68 166.95
C ILE A 3 120.95 59.69 166.16
N ILE A 4 120.33 60.83 165.86
CA ILE A 4 120.91 61.87 165.04
C ILE A 4 120.84 63.18 165.81
N THR A 5 121.86 64.02 165.65
CA THR A 5 121.87 65.36 166.26
C THR A 5 121.42 66.36 165.20
N VAL A 6 120.32 67.06 165.45
CA VAL A 6 119.74 68.06 164.56
C VAL A 6 119.66 69.40 165.26
N ARG A 7 119.68 70.50 164.49
CA ARG A 7 119.50 71.85 165.01
C ARG A 7 118.15 72.38 164.56
N ILE A 8 117.31 72.78 165.51
CA ILE A 8 115.96 73.33 165.27
C ILE A 8 115.87 74.65 166.02
N ASN A 9 115.59 75.73 165.29
CA ASN A 9 115.55 77.11 165.76
C ASN A 9 116.79 77.52 166.59
N GLY A 10 117.97 77.07 166.16
CA GLY A 10 119.25 77.33 166.82
C GLY A 10 119.59 76.42 168.01
N ILE A 11 118.68 75.54 168.42
CA ILE A 11 118.87 74.60 169.54
C ILE A 11 119.17 73.19 169.00
N GLU A 12 120.17 72.53 169.57
CA GLU A 12 120.53 71.15 169.19
C GLU A 12 119.67 70.13 169.96
N TYR A 13 119.07 69.21 169.23
CA TYR A 13 118.26 68.10 169.73
C TYR A 13 118.83 66.77 169.23
N ASN A 14 118.87 65.77 170.11
CA ASN A 14 119.15 64.40 169.72
C ASN A 14 117.82 63.70 169.41
N LEU A 15 117.53 63.48 168.13
CA LEU A 15 116.34 62.77 167.67
C LEU A 15 116.62 61.27 167.60
N LYS A 16 115.69 60.48 168.14
CA LYS A 16 115.71 59.02 168.08
C LYS A 16 114.51 58.51 167.29
N GLY A 17 114.75 57.79 166.20
CA GLY A 17 113.69 57.25 165.34
C GLY A 17 114.03 55.88 164.75
N GLU A 18 113.01 55.17 164.25
CA GLU A 18 113.19 53.90 163.52
C GLU A 18 113.57 54.11 162.05
N GLU A 19 113.20 55.27 161.51
CA GLU A 19 113.48 55.67 160.13
C GLU A 19 114.96 55.96 159.87
N ASN A 20 115.31 56.03 158.59
CA ASN A 20 116.68 56.30 158.16
C ASN A 20 117.13 57.74 158.49
N ASP A 21 118.44 57.93 158.59
CA ASP A 21 119.08 59.21 158.93
C ASP A 21 118.61 60.37 158.02
N GLN A 22 118.55 60.14 156.71
CA GLN A 22 118.10 61.15 155.73
C GLN A 22 116.67 61.61 155.98
N TYR A 23 115.75 60.70 156.28
CA TYR A 23 114.36 61.03 156.58
C TYR A 23 114.25 61.79 157.90
N LEU A 24 114.96 61.37 158.94
CA LEU A 24 114.97 62.06 160.23
C LEU A 24 115.53 63.50 160.11
N HIS A 25 116.61 63.69 159.35
CA HIS A 25 117.12 65.03 159.01
C HIS A 25 116.11 65.83 158.18
N LYS A 26 115.40 65.19 157.24
CA LYS A 26 114.36 65.84 156.43
C LYS A 26 113.18 66.32 157.29
N VAL A 27 112.72 65.50 158.24
CA VAL A 27 111.65 65.87 159.18
C VAL A 27 112.10 67.03 160.07
N ALA A 28 113.32 66.96 160.61
CA ALA A 28 113.87 68.04 161.43
C ALA A 28 114.00 69.35 160.64
N LYS A 29 114.53 69.29 159.42
CA LYS A 29 114.64 70.44 158.51
C LYS A 29 113.28 71.00 158.12
N TYR A 30 112.28 70.14 157.93
CA TYR A 30 110.92 70.56 157.62
C TYR A 30 110.31 71.38 158.76
N LEU A 31 110.42 70.89 160.00
CA LEU A 31 109.96 71.62 161.19
C LEU A 31 110.73 72.92 161.38
N ASP A 32 112.06 72.90 161.26
CA ASP A 32 112.91 74.09 161.41
C ASP A 32 112.54 75.17 160.41
N ASN A 33 112.43 74.83 159.12
CA ASN A 33 112.00 75.78 158.08
C ASN A 33 110.63 76.37 158.40
N ARG A 34 109.66 75.55 158.87
CA ARG A 34 108.31 76.04 159.20
C ARG A 34 108.32 77.02 160.38
N ILE A 35 109.16 76.78 161.37
CA ILE A 35 109.35 77.70 162.50
C ILE A 35 109.97 79.01 162.01
N GLN A 36 111.02 78.95 161.19
CA GLN A 36 111.66 80.15 160.62
C GLN A 36 110.70 80.97 159.75
N ASP A 37 109.88 80.32 158.92
CA ASP A 37 108.87 80.98 158.08
C ASP A 37 107.80 81.72 158.93
N LEU A 38 107.34 81.10 160.02
CA LEU A 38 106.38 81.73 160.93
C LEU A 38 106.98 82.92 161.69
N MET A 39 108.21 82.78 162.19
CA MET A 39 108.90 83.87 162.88
C MET A 39 109.23 85.04 161.94
N SER A 40 109.61 84.76 160.68
CA SER A 40 109.90 85.81 159.69
C SER A 40 108.64 86.58 159.27
N THR A 41 107.49 85.89 159.23
CA THR A 41 106.18 86.49 158.89
C THR A 41 105.61 87.34 160.04
N ASN A 42 105.79 86.93 161.30
CA ASN A 42 105.31 87.67 162.47
C ASN A 42 106.41 87.90 163.51
N LYS A 43 107.07 89.06 163.43
CA LYS A 43 108.22 89.43 164.28
C LYS A 43 107.91 89.59 165.78
N LYS A 44 106.63 89.61 166.19
CA LYS A 44 106.21 89.68 167.60
C LYS A 44 105.99 88.29 168.23
N LEU A 45 106.08 87.23 167.45
CA LEU A 45 105.81 85.86 167.87
C LEU A 45 107.02 85.29 168.64
N SER A 46 106.80 84.67 169.79
CA SER A 46 107.88 84.04 170.54
C SER A 46 108.34 82.74 169.85
N PRO A 47 109.60 82.29 170.04
CA PRO A 47 110.07 81.00 169.54
C PRO A 47 109.19 79.81 169.98
N GLY A 48 108.64 79.87 171.20
CA GLY A 48 107.71 78.87 171.73
C GLY A 48 106.38 78.84 170.98
N ASP A 49 105.76 80.00 170.80
CA ASP A 49 104.49 80.12 170.07
C ASP A 49 104.63 79.77 168.58
N ALA A 50 105.77 80.14 167.97
CA ALA A 50 106.10 79.76 166.59
C ALA A 50 106.24 78.24 166.43
N THR A 51 106.81 77.57 167.44
CA THR A 51 106.92 76.10 167.47
C THR A 51 105.54 75.44 167.60
N VAL A 52 104.67 75.97 168.47
CA VAL A 52 103.29 75.47 168.64
C VAL A 52 102.47 75.67 167.35
N LEU A 53 102.57 76.84 166.71
CA LEU A 53 101.91 77.11 165.43
C LEU A 53 102.48 76.25 164.28
N ALA A 54 103.80 75.99 164.27
CA ALA A 54 104.41 75.08 163.30
C ALA A 54 103.86 73.67 163.47
N ALA A 55 103.78 73.16 164.70
CA ALA A 55 103.20 71.86 165.00
C ALA A 55 101.71 71.78 164.61
N LEU A 56 100.93 72.83 164.89
CA LEU A 56 99.51 72.90 164.52
C LEU A 56 99.32 72.87 162.99
N ASN A 57 100.12 73.65 162.26
CA ASN A 57 100.09 73.69 160.80
C ASN A 57 100.47 72.34 160.18
N MET A 58 101.50 71.69 160.72
CA MET A 58 101.91 70.36 160.25
C MET A 58 100.86 69.30 160.59
N GLY A 59 100.18 69.41 161.74
CA GLY A 59 99.04 68.57 162.09
C GLY A 59 97.88 68.72 161.10
N ASP A 60 97.53 69.96 160.74
CA ASP A 60 96.51 70.26 159.72
C ASP A 60 96.88 69.70 158.34
N GLU A 61 98.14 69.82 157.92
CA GLU A 61 98.64 69.23 156.67
C GLU A 61 98.51 67.70 156.65
N ILE A 62 98.85 67.03 157.76
CA ILE A 62 98.69 65.57 157.88
C ILE A 62 97.21 65.19 157.79
N LEU A 63 96.33 65.88 158.52
CA LEU A 63 94.89 65.60 158.48
C LEU A 63 94.30 65.80 157.07
N LYS A 64 94.64 66.90 156.40
CA LYS A 64 94.23 67.15 155.00
C LYS A 64 94.81 66.12 154.03
N SER A 65 96.06 65.69 154.23
CA SER A 65 96.67 64.63 153.43
C SER A 65 95.99 63.28 153.64
N GLU A 66 95.60 62.96 154.88
CA GLU A 66 94.86 61.74 155.20
C GLU A 66 93.47 61.75 154.55
N GLU A 67 92.75 62.87 154.63
CA GLU A 67 91.48 63.06 153.91
C GLU A 67 91.65 62.92 152.40
N GLY A 68 92.71 63.51 151.83
CA GLY A 68 93.05 63.39 150.41
C GLY A 68 93.33 61.95 150.01
N TYR A 69 94.08 61.20 150.82
CA TYR A 69 94.36 59.79 150.60
C TYR A 69 93.09 58.93 150.68
N LYS A 70 92.20 59.18 151.66
CA LYS A 70 90.91 58.49 151.77
C LYS A 70 90.05 58.71 150.51
N LYS A 71 89.95 59.97 150.03
CA LYS A 71 89.25 60.29 148.78
C LYS A 71 89.86 59.59 147.57
N LEU A 72 91.20 59.56 147.47
CA LEU A 72 91.90 58.87 146.39
C LEU A 72 91.63 57.36 146.43
N LEU A 73 91.66 56.76 147.62
CA LEU A 73 91.39 55.34 147.81
C LEU A 73 89.94 54.98 147.43
N GLU A 74 88.97 55.83 147.78
CA GLU A 74 87.58 55.67 147.34
C GLU A 74 87.44 55.76 145.82
N ASN A 75 88.10 56.75 145.19
CA ASN A 75 88.08 56.89 143.74
C ASN A 75 88.74 55.69 143.05
N TYR A 76 89.86 55.19 143.57
CA TYR A 76 90.51 53.99 143.04
C TYR A 76 89.59 52.77 143.12
N LYS A 77 88.87 52.59 144.24
CA LYS A 77 87.87 51.53 144.38
C LYS A 77 86.71 51.69 143.39
N LYS A 78 86.20 52.91 143.20
CA LYS A 78 85.15 53.21 142.21
C LYS A 78 85.61 52.87 140.80
N VAL A 79 86.77 53.37 140.36
CA VAL A 79 87.36 53.06 139.06
C VAL A 79 87.59 51.56 138.89
N GLY A 80 88.05 50.86 139.93
CA GLY A 80 88.21 49.41 139.88
C GLY A 80 86.89 48.65 139.70
N ASN A 81 85.79 49.15 140.28
CA ASN A 81 84.45 48.59 140.07
C ASN A 81 83.92 48.93 138.67
N ASP A 82 84.07 50.18 138.23
CA ASP A 82 83.65 50.62 136.90
C ASP A 82 84.37 49.82 135.80
N ASN A 83 85.67 49.56 135.98
CA ASN A 83 86.44 48.75 135.04
C ASN A 83 85.96 47.29 135.01
N LYS A 84 85.56 46.71 136.15
CA LYS A 84 84.95 45.38 136.18
C LYS A 84 83.61 45.34 135.46
N LEU A 85 82.78 46.36 135.66
CA LEU A 85 81.49 46.49 134.96
C LEU A 85 81.73 46.61 133.45
N LEU A 86 82.65 47.46 133.03
CA LEU A 86 82.99 47.66 131.62
C LEU A 86 83.52 46.38 130.97
N ILE A 87 84.37 45.61 131.66
CA ILE A 87 84.83 44.30 131.18
C ILE A 87 83.64 43.35 130.99
N SER A 88 82.71 43.31 131.95
CA SER A 88 81.52 42.45 131.83
C SER A 88 80.59 42.86 130.68
N GLU A 89 80.51 44.16 130.37
CA GLU A 89 79.74 44.67 129.22
C GLU A 89 80.44 44.34 127.90
N LEU A 90 81.76 44.48 127.84
CA LEU A 90 82.56 44.11 126.66
C LEU A 90 82.42 42.61 126.36
N GLU A 91 82.42 41.75 127.38
CA GLU A 91 82.20 40.31 127.20
C GLU A 91 80.81 40.00 126.65
N LYS A 92 79.76 40.69 127.14
CA LYS A 92 78.40 40.54 126.60
C LYS A 92 78.32 40.97 125.15
N MET A 93 78.83 42.16 124.83
CA MET A 93 78.85 42.68 123.46
C MET A 93 79.62 41.76 122.52
N LYS A 94 80.74 41.19 122.99
CA LYS A 94 81.51 40.23 122.20
C LYS A 94 80.70 38.97 121.88
N ASN A 95 80.01 38.40 122.86
CA ASN A 95 79.17 37.22 122.64
C ASN A 95 78.00 37.53 121.69
N GLU A 96 77.42 38.73 121.78
CA GLU A 96 76.37 39.18 120.85
C GLU A 96 76.91 39.31 119.41
N ILE A 97 78.12 39.85 119.23
CA ILE A 97 78.77 39.93 117.91
C ILE A 97 79.02 38.53 117.36
N GLU A 98 79.58 37.62 118.15
CA GLU A 98 79.81 36.23 117.72
C GLU A 98 78.50 35.55 117.29
N GLY A 99 77.40 35.76 118.03
CA GLY A 99 76.08 35.24 117.68
C GLY A 99 75.54 35.82 116.36
N LEU A 100 75.68 37.14 116.15
CA LEU A 100 75.26 37.80 114.92
C LEU A 100 76.10 37.37 113.71
N GLU A 101 77.40 37.13 113.89
CA GLU A 101 78.29 36.62 112.84
C GLU A 101 77.89 35.20 112.40
N GLU A 102 77.53 34.33 113.35
CA GLU A 102 77.01 33.00 113.03
C GLU A 102 75.68 33.05 112.27
N GLU A 103 74.77 33.95 112.67
CA GLU A 103 73.50 34.14 111.97
C GLU A 103 73.71 34.67 110.55
N ASN A 104 74.59 35.66 110.39
CA ASN A 104 74.93 36.21 109.08
C ASN A 104 75.55 35.16 108.15
N SER A 105 76.42 34.29 108.68
CA SER A 105 76.99 33.16 107.94
C SER A 105 75.90 32.19 107.43
N LYS A 106 74.91 31.87 108.29
CA LYS A 106 73.76 31.03 107.89
C LYS A 106 72.91 31.72 106.81
N LEU A 107 72.67 33.02 106.93
CA LEU A 107 71.92 33.80 105.94
C LEU A 107 72.63 33.84 104.59
N ILE A 108 73.95 34.03 104.58
CA ILE A 108 74.76 34.00 103.35
C ILE A 108 74.61 32.65 102.66
N SER A 109 74.77 31.54 103.39
CA SER A 109 74.61 30.20 102.82
C SER A 109 73.20 29.95 102.26
N ASN A 110 72.16 30.41 102.96
CA ASN A 110 70.79 30.31 102.47
C ASN A 110 70.56 31.15 101.20
N ASN A 111 71.13 32.35 101.13
CA ASN A 111 71.05 33.19 99.93
C ASN A 111 71.74 32.53 98.74
N GLU A 112 72.93 31.93 98.92
CA GLU A 112 73.60 31.19 97.86
C GLU A 112 72.76 30.01 97.33
N ILE A 113 72.07 29.29 98.24
CA ILE A 113 71.17 28.20 97.85
C ILE A 113 69.97 28.74 97.07
N LEU A 114 69.40 29.87 97.50
CA LEU A 114 68.28 30.51 96.81
C LEU A 114 68.66 31.04 95.44
N GLU A 115 69.85 31.65 95.30
CA GLU A 115 70.38 32.11 94.01
C GLU A 115 70.56 30.94 93.04
N LYS A 116 71.12 29.82 93.48
CA LYS A 116 71.23 28.61 92.64
C LYS A 116 69.87 28.10 92.19
N LYS A 117 68.89 28.03 93.09
CA LYS A 117 67.51 27.63 92.74
C LYS A 117 66.87 28.59 91.73
N TYR A 118 67.11 29.88 91.86
CA TYR A 118 66.61 30.88 90.91
C TYR A 118 67.23 30.65 89.52
N LEU A 119 68.55 30.45 89.46
CA LEU A 119 69.28 30.17 88.23
C LEU A 119 68.80 28.87 87.54
N GLU A 120 68.48 27.84 88.32
CA GLU A 120 67.91 26.59 87.81
C GLU A 120 66.47 26.74 87.29
N MET A 121 65.71 27.70 87.84
CA MET A 121 64.32 27.93 87.45
C MET A 121 64.20 28.77 86.17
N GLU A 122 65.19 29.62 85.89
CA GLU A 122 65.27 30.47 84.70
C GLU A 122 65.13 29.73 83.35
N PRO A 123 65.89 28.65 83.05
CA PRO A 123 65.71 27.90 81.81
C PRO A 123 64.32 27.25 81.73
N LYS A 124 63.77 26.83 82.87
CA LYS A 124 62.44 26.23 82.95
C LYS A 124 61.33 27.24 82.61
N ILE A 125 61.50 28.49 83.05
CA ILE A 125 60.61 29.59 82.66
C ILE A 125 60.70 29.84 81.15
N ASN A 126 61.90 29.85 80.59
CA ASN A 126 62.10 30.05 79.16
C ASN A 126 61.50 28.90 78.32
N GLU A 127 61.67 27.65 78.75
CA GLU A 127 61.03 26.48 78.11
C GLU A 127 59.51 26.58 78.12
N LEU A 128 58.91 26.92 79.26
CA LEU A 128 57.46 27.11 79.38
C LEU A 128 56.95 28.28 78.52
N GLN A 129 57.73 29.36 78.41
CA GLN A 129 57.42 30.48 77.52
C GLN A 129 57.47 30.06 76.04
N GLU A 130 58.48 29.27 75.65
CA GLU A 130 58.59 28.75 74.30
C GLU A 130 57.42 27.80 73.97
N GLU A 131 57.06 26.90 74.88
CA GLU A 131 55.91 26.00 74.72
C GLU A 131 54.59 26.76 74.62
N ALA A 132 54.37 27.78 75.46
CA ALA A 132 53.20 28.65 75.39
C ALA A 132 53.13 29.39 74.04
N SER A 133 54.27 29.84 73.50
CA SER A 133 54.32 30.49 72.19
C SER A 133 53.95 29.52 71.05
N LYS A 134 54.43 28.27 71.10
CA LYS A 134 54.08 27.21 70.14
C LYS A 134 52.59 26.88 70.19
N LEU A 135 52.03 26.72 71.39
CA LEU A 135 50.59 26.48 71.58
C LEU A 135 49.73 27.62 71.02
N LYS A 136 50.19 28.87 71.16
CA LYS A 136 49.47 30.03 70.61
C LYS A 136 49.42 30.02 69.09
N VAL A 137 50.52 29.64 68.42
CA VAL A 137 50.56 29.49 66.96
C VAL A 137 49.61 28.37 66.50
N LEU A 138 49.68 27.20 67.15
CA LEU A 138 48.79 26.07 66.84
C LEU A 138 47.30 26.43 67.00
N ALA A 139 46.95 27.25 68.00
CA ALA A 139 45.58 27.72 68.18
C ALA A 139 45.11 28.63 67.04
N ILE A 140 45.98 29.49 66.51
CA ILE A 140 45.68 30.33 65.34
C ILE A 140 45.47 29.46 64.11
N ASP A 141 46.39 28.53 63.82
CA ASP A 141 46.29 27.61 62.68
C ASP A 141 45.02 26.76 62.73
N SER A 142 44.62 26.31 63.93
CA SER A 142 43.36 25.57 64.12
C SER A 142 42.14 26.45 63.81
N SER A 143 42.14 27.70 64.26
CA SER A 143 41.04 28.65 63.99
C SER A 143 40.93 28.99 62.50
N GLU A 144 42.04 29.09 61.79
CA GLU A 144 42.07 29.31 60.34
C GLU A 144 41.48 28.08 59.61
N ARG A 145 41.92 26.87 59.97
CA ARG A 145 41.37 25.61 59.44
C ARG A 145 39.87 25.47 59.68
N ASP A 146 39.37 25.86 60.86
CA ASP A 146 37.93 25.83 61.14
C ASP A 146 37.14 26.79 60.26
N SER A 147 37.73 27.94 59.94
CA SER A 147 37.14 28.93 59.03
C SER A 147 37.10 28.42 57.58
N GLU A 148 38.19 27.81 57.12
CA GLU A 148 38.26 27.15 55.81
C GLU A 148 37.23 26.01 55.70
N LEU A 149 37.13 25.16 56.72
CA LEU A 149 36.22 24.03 56.74
C LEU A 149 34.74 24.48 56.72
N LYS A 150 34.43 25.62 57.35
CA LYS A 150 33.12 26.25 57.27
C LYS A 150 32.79 26.71 55.85
N ASN A 151 33.75 27.32 55.16
CA ASN A 151 33.58 27.77 53.77
C ASN A 151 33.37 26.58 52.82
N VAL A 152 34.21 25.54 52.92
CA VAL A 152 34.08 24.32 52.10
C VAL A 152 32.72 23.65 52.31
N LYS A 153 32.21 23.60 53.56
CA LYS A 153 30.86 23.08 53.82
C LYS A 153 29.77 23.90 53.12
N ALA A 154 29.86 25.23 53.16
CA ALA A 154 28.89 26.09 52.48
C ALA A 154 28.92 25.90 50.96
N GLU A 155 30.11 25.78 50.36
CA GLU A 155 30.26 25.48 48.93
C GLU A 155 29.67 24.10 48.59
N LEU A 156 29.88 23.09 49.45
CA LEU A 156 29.31 21.75 49.25
C LEU A 156 27.78 21.78 49.27
N GLU A 157 27.17 22.48 50.24
CA GLU A 157 25.71 22.64 50.32
C GLU A 157 25.13 23.34 49.08
N GLU A 158 25.86 24.32 48.52
CA GLU A 158 25.47 24.97 47.27
C GLU A 158 25.55 24.00 46.09
N LYS A 159 26.65 23.22 45.99
CA LYS A 159 26.81 22.21 44.96
C LYS A 159 25.71 21.14 45.01
N GLU A 160 25.37 20.66 46.20
CA GLU A 160 24.26 19.72 46.42
C GLU A 160 22.93 20.26 45.92
N LYS A 161 22.62 21.54 46.19
CA LYS A 161 21.41 22.20 45.65
C LYS A 161 21.42 22.24 44.12
N THR A 162 22.55 22.58 43.50
CA THR A 162 22.66 22.55 42.04
C THR A 162 22.52 21.14 41.46
N ILE A 163 23.11 20.12 42.08
CA ILE A 163 22.95 18.73 41.65
C ILE A 163 21.47 18.34 41.70
N PHE A 164 20.79 18.63 42.80
CA PHE A 164 19.37 18.34 42.96
C PHE A 164 18.51 19.03 41.88
N SER A 165 18.83 20.27 41.51
CA SER A 165 18.13 20.97 40.41
C SER A 165 18.37 20.28 39.06
N LYS A 166 19.61 19.89 38.77
CA LYS A 166 19.97 19.18 37.52
C LYS A 166 19.37 17.78 37.45
N GLU A 167 19.25 17.08 38.57
CA GLU A 167 18.59 15.77 38.63
C GLU A 167 17.10 15.89 38.30
N LYS A 168 16.43 16.94 38.77
CA LYS A 168 15.04 17.22 38.38
C LYS A 168 14.90 17.50 36.89
N GLU A 169 15.77 18.34 36.33
CA GLU A 169 15.79 18.63 34.89
C GLU A 169 16.04 17.36 34.08
N LEU A 170 17.00 16.53 34.50
CA LEU A 170 17.33 15.27 33.84
C LEU A 170 16.13 14.30 33.84
N ASN A 171 15.42 14.20 34.96
CA ASN A 171 14.23 13.35 35.04
C ASN A 171 13.11 13.86 34.14
N PHE A 172 12.90 15.19 34.07
CA PHE A 172 11.93 15.77 33.14
C PHE A 172 12.27 15.44 31.68
N ILE A 173 13.54 15.60 31.28
CA ILE A 173 14.00 15.26 29.93
C ILE A 173 13.82 13.76 29.64
N LYS A 174 14.08 12.89 30.63
CA LYS A 174 13.85 11.45 30.49
C LYS A 174 12.39 11.12 30.22
N GLU A 175 11.46 11.70 30.99
CA GLU A 175 10.02 11.49 30.79
C GLU A 175 9.56 11.98 29.41
N GLU A 176 10.10 13.12 28.93
CA GLU A 176 9.81 13.62 27.59
C GLU A 176 10.34 12.72 26.48
N LEU A 177 11.57 12.20 26.64
CA LEU A 177 12.16 11.21 25.73
C LEU A 177 11.36 9.91 25.68
N GLU A 178 10.85 9.45 26.83
CA GLU A 178 10.05 8.23 26.93
C GLU A 178 8.73 8.39 26.14
N LYS A 179 8.04 9.52 26.30
CA LYS A 179 6.86 9.88 25.49
C LYS A 179 7.18 9.94 24.00
N LYS A 180 8.30 10.55 23.61
CA LYS A 180 8.73 10.63 22.21
C LYS A 180 9.04 9.25 21.63
N ASN A 181 9.63 8.35 22.41
CA ASN A 181 9.85 6.98 22.00
C ASN A 181 8.53 6.21 21.82
N GLU A 182 7.55 6.40 22.71
CA GLU A 182 6.22 5.82 22.53
C GLU A 182 5.54 6.32 21.25
N GLU A 183 5.59 7.63 20.98
CA GLU A 183 5.10 8.22 19.74
C GLU A 183 5.78 7.61 18.50
N LEU A 184 7.11 7.50 18.53
CA LEU A 184 7.88 6.91 17.43
C LEU A 184 7.52 5.44 17.21
N THR A 185 7.31 4.69 18.30
CA THR A 185 6.91 3.28 18.24
C THR A 185 5.54 3.12 17.59
N ASN A 186 4.60 4.01 17.91
CA ASN A 186 3.29 4.04 17.25
C ASN A 186 3.40 4.38 15.76
N TRP A 187 4.22 5.37 15.39
CA TRP A 187 4.46 5.69 13.97
C TRP A 187 5.09 4.53 13.19
N ILE A 188 6.02 3.79 13.81
CA ILE A 188 6.59 2.59 13.20
C ILE A 188 5.50 1.56 12.94
N LYS A 189 4.63 1.31 13.93
CA LYS A 189 3.51 0.39 13.79
C LYS A 189 2.55 0.79 12.68
N ASP A 190 2.15 2.07 12.63
CA ASP A 190 1.28 2.61 11.57
C ASP A 190 1.94 2.45 10.18
N ALA A 191 3.25 2.68 10.09
CA ALA A 191 4.00 2.49 8.85
C ALA A 191 4.06 1.01 8.43
N GLU A 192 4.24 0.09 9.37
CA GLU A 192 4.19 -1.36 9.11
C GLU A 192 2.81 -1.80 8.62
N GLU A 193 1.73 -1.34 9.25
CA GLU A 193 0.35 -1.62 8.83
C GLU A 193 0.09 -1.10 7.41
N LYS A 194 0.54 0.12 7.09
CA LYS A 194 0.44 0.68 5.74
C LYS A 194 1.25 -0.12 4.73
N ASN A 195 2.42 -0.63 5.11
CA ASN A 195 3.24 -1.45 4.24
C ASN A 195 2.57 -2.80 3.92
N GLU A 196 1.91 -3.43 4.90
CA GLU A 196 1.11 -4.65 4.66
C GLU A 196 -0.10 -4.36 3.76
N GLU A 197 -0.77 -3.22 3.93
CA GLU A 197 -1.86 -2.77 3.03
C GLU A 197 -1.36 -2.54 1.58
N ILE A 198 -0.14 -2.02 1.42
CA ILE A 198 0.49 -1.87 0.10
C ILE A 198 0.77 -3.25 -0.50
N LYS A 199 1.37 -4.17 0.26
CA LYS A 199 1.63 -5.55 -0.22
C LYS A 199 0.35 -6.25 -0.69
N SER A 200 -0.77 -6.08 0.05
CA SER A 200 -2.04 -6.68 -0.36
C SER A 200 -2.56 -6.06 -1.66
N LYS A 201 -2.47 -4.74 -1.82
CA LYS A 201 -2.85 -4.05 -3.07
C LYS A 201 -1.96 -4.44 -4.24
N ASP A 202 -0.66 -4.60 -4.03
CA ASP A 202 0.26 -5.09 -5.05
C ASP A 202 -0.11 -6.51 -5.49
N MET A 203 -0.49 -7.38 -4.55
CA MET A 203 -1.00 -8.72 -4.85
C MET A 203 -2.28 -8.67 -5.69
N GLU A 204 -3.24 -7.82 -5.32
CA GLU A 204 -4.47 -7.60 -6.10
C GLU A 204 -4.18 -7.08 -7.51
N LEU A 205 -3.25 -6.13 -7.65
CA LEU A 205 -2.81 -5.62 -8.95
C LEU A 205 -2.18 -6.72 -9.80
N TYR A 206 -1.37 -7.60 -9.19
CA TYR A 206 -0.77 -8.73 -9.90
C TYR A 206 -1.85 -9.66 -10.46
N ILE A 207 -2.85 -10.00 -9.65
CA ILE A 207 -4.01 -10.82 -10.07
C ILE A 207 -4.76 -10.15 -11.22
N LYS A 208 -5.13 -8.87 -11.08
CA LYS A 208 -5.83 -8.12 -12.14
C LYS A 208 -5.02 -8.03 -13.42
N ASN A 209 -3.70 -7.89 -13.33
CA ASN A 209 -2.83 -7.86 -14.49
C ASN A 209 -2.81 -9.21 -15.22
N ASP A 210 -2.85 -10.32 -14.50
CA ASP A 210 -2.97 -11.65 -15.11
C ASP A 210 -4.35 -11.87 -15.73
N GLU A 211 -5.43 -11.39 -15.11
CA GLU A 211 -6.78 -11.38 -15.70
C GLU A 211 -6.82 -10.56 -17.00
N ILE A 212 -6.17 -9.39 -17.03
CA ILE A 212 -6.04 -8.56 -18.22
C ILE A 212 -5.31 -9.32 -19.33
N LYS A 213 -4.18 -9.96 -19.03
CA LYS A 213 -3.46 -10.78 -20.03
C LYS A 213 -4.33 -11.90 -20.58
N GLU A 214 -5.12 -12.56 -19.73
CA GLU A 214 -6.03 -13.62 -20.16
C GLU A 214 -7.14 -13.06 -21.07
N ASN A 215 -7.69 -11.89 -20.73
CA ASN A 215 -8.67 -11.20 -21.56
C ASN A 215 -8.06 -10.72 -22.88
N ASP A 216 -6.82 -10.24 -22.91
CA ASP A 216 -6.11 -9.88 -24.15
C ASP A 216 -5.94 -11.10 -25.06
N ILE A 217 -5.62 -12.27 -24.51
CA ILE A 217 -5.56 -13.53 -25.27
C ILE A 217 -6.95 -13.88 -25.85
N LYS A 218 -8.01 -13.74 -25.05
CA LYS A 218 -9.39 -13.98 -25.51
C LYS A 218 -9.78 -13.00 -26.62
N ILE A 219 -9.50 -11.71 -26.46
CA ILE A 219 -9.75 -10.68 -27.48
C ILE A 219 -8.99 -11.01 -28.76
N LYS A 220 -7.72 -11.42 -28.64
CA LYS A 220 -6.92 -11.80 -29.80
C LYS A 220 -7.51 -13.00 -30.53
N SER A 221 -7.94 -14.03 -29.81
CA SER A 221 -8.64 -15.18 -30.39
C SER A 221 -9.94 -14.78 -31.10
N ILE A 222 -10.75 -13.90 -30.49
CA ILE A 222 -11.99 -13.42 -31.11
C ILE A 222 -11.68 -12.60 -32.36
N SER A 223 -10.66 -11.73 -32.32
CA SER A 223 -10.23 -10.93 -33.47
C SER A 223 -9.79 -11.82 -34.63
N GLU A 224 -9.01 -12.88 -34.36
CA GLU A 224 -8.60 -13.87 -35.37
C GLU A 224 -9.81 -14.63 -35.95
N GLU A 225 -10.83 -14.92 -35.13
CA GLU A 225 -12.08 -15.55 -35.58
C GLU A 225 -12.93 -14.60 -36.44
N LEU A 226 -12.97 -13.31 -36.08
CA LEU A 226 -13.62 -12.26 -36.87
C LEU A 226 -12.94 -12.07 -38.23
N GLU A 227 -11.61 -12.01 -38.27
CA GLU A 227 -10.86 -11.96 -39.54
C GLU A 227 -11.15 -13.17 -40.43
N ARG A 228 -11.26 -14.38 -39.87
CA ARG A 228 -11.67 -15.57 -40.64
C ARG A 228 -13.08 -15.41 -41.21
N LYS A 229 -14.02 -14.88 -40.41
CA LYS A 229 -15.39 -14.64 -40.86
C LYS A 229 -15.47 -13.59 -41.95
N ASP A 230 -14.67 -12.53 -41.85
CA ASP A 230 -14.56 -11.51 -42.90
C ASP A 230 -13.99 -12.09 -44.20
N LEU A 231 -12.98 -12.97 -44.13
CA LEU A 231 -12.46 -13.69 -45.29
C LEU A 231 -13.50 -14.66 -45.91
N GLU A 232 -14.26 -15.37 -45.07
CA GLU A 232 -15.38 -16.22 -45.54
C GLU A 232 -16.45 -15.37 -46.25
N LEU A 233 -16.79 -14.20 -45.69
CA LEU A 233 -17.73 -13.26 -46.30
C LEU A 233 -17.22 -12.76 -47.66
N GLN A 234 -15.94 -12.36 -47.76
CA GLN A 234 -15.33 -11.97 -49.03
C GLN A 234 -15.40 -13.10 -50.07
N SER A 235 -15.10 -14.34 -49.67
CA SER A 235 -15.24 -15.51 -50.53
C SER A 235 -16.68 -15.72 -51.01
N MET A 236 -17.66 -15.56 -50.11
CA MET A 236 -19.08 -15.65 -50.48
C MET A 236 -19.51 -14.50 -51.41
N GLU A 237 -19.02 -13.28 -51.19
CA GLU A 237 -19.29 -12.13 -52.05
C GLU A 237 -18.72 -12.34 -53.46
N GLU A 238 -17.52 -12.92 -53.58
CA GLU A 238 -16.94 -13.32 -54.87
C GLU A 238 -17.75 -14.40 -55.58
N GLU A 239 -18.21 -15.43 -54.86
CA GLU A 239 -19.13 -16.43 -55.41
C GLU A 239 -20.47 -15.82 -55.86
N LEU A 240 -20.98 -14.86 -55.09
CA LEU A 240 -22.22 -14.15 -55.42
C LEU A 240 -22.04 -13.25 -56.65
N ALA A 241 -20.87 -12.63 -56.81
CA ALA A 241 -20.51 -11.89 -58.02
C ALA A 241 -20.43 -12.81 -59.26
N LEU A 242 -19.78 -13.97 -59.15
CA LEU A 242 -19.71 -14.97 -60.22
C LEU A 242 -21.09 -15.53 -60.61
N THR A 243 -21.97 -15.76 -59.63
CA THR A 243 -23.35 -16.20 -59.92
C THR A 243 -24.18 -15.10 -60.56
N LYS A 244 -23.99 -13.84 -60.14
CA LYS A 244 -24.61 -12.67 -60.78
C LYS A 244 -24.16 -12.52 -62.24
N GLU A 245 -22.88 -12.71 -62.52
CA GLU A 245 -22.32 -12.69 -63.88
C GLU A 245 -22.87 -13.85 -64.75
N LYS A 246 -22.98 -15.07 -64.19
CA LYS A 246 -23.63 -16.20 -64.87
C LYS A 246 -25.12 -15.96 -65.16
N LEU A 247 -25.84 -15.30 -64.24
CA LEU A 247 -27.23 -14.91 -64.47
C LEU A 247 -27.34 -13.84 -65.55
N GLN A 248 -26.40 -12.89 -65.60
CA GLN A 248 -26.35 -11.86 -66.63
C GLN A 248 -26.11 -12.45 -68.03
N TYR A 249 -25.21 -13.43 -68.15
CA TYR A 249 -25.06 -14.22 -69.38
C TYR A 249 -26.35 -14.92 -69.82
N LYS A 250 -27.11 -15.49 -68.87
CA LYS A 250 -28.41 -16.10 -69.16
C LYS A 250 -29.47 -15.09 -69.58
N VAL A 251 -29.44 -13.87 -69.04
CA VAL A 251 -30.35 -12.80 -69.47
C VAL A 251 -30.04 -12.37 -70.91
N GLU A 252 -28.76 -12.19 -71.27
CA GLU A 252 -28.37 -11.91 -72.66
C GLU A 252 -28.75 -13.06 -73.63
N GLU A 253 -28.68 -14.31 -73.18
CA GLU A 253 -29.12 -15.47 -73.96
C GLU A 253 -30.64 -15.44 -74.22
N ILE A 254 -31.44 -15.09 -73.21
CA ILE A 254 -32.90 -14.94 -73.34
C ILE A 254 -33.26 -13.73 -74.23
N GLU A 255 -32.53 -12.61 -74.14
CA GLU A 255 -32.73 -11.47 -75.02
C GLU A 255 -32.47 -11.82 -76.49
N ASN A 256 -31.43 -12.62 -76.78
CA ASN A 256 -31.17 -13.12 -78.13
C ASN A 256 -32.26 -14.06 -78.63
N GLN A 257 -32.83 -14.90 -77.78
CA GLN A 257 -33.98 -15.75 -78.13
C GLN A 257 -35.24 -14.92 -78.43
N ASN A 258 -35.46 -13.82 -77.71
CA ASN A 258 -36.58 -12.92 -77.98
C ASN A 258 -36.44 -12.20 -79.33
N LEU A 259 -35.22 -11.78 -79.72
CA LEU A 259 -34.96 -11.22 -81.05
C LEU A 259 -35.24 -12.24 -82.17
N GLU A 260 -34.97 -13.53 -81.92
CA GLU A 260 -35.29 -14.60 -82.86
C GLU A 260 -36.81 -14.83 -82.99
N ILE A 261 -37.56 -14.71 -81.89
CA ILE A 261 -39.03 -14.77 -81.89
C ILE A 261 -39.62 -13.59 -82.67
N GLU A 262 -39.12 -12.37 -82.47
CA GLU A 262 -39.55 -11.17 -83.23
C GLU A 262 -39.34 -11.35 -84.74
N SER A 263 -38.23 -11.99 -85.15
CA SER A 263 -37.97 -12.28 -86.57
C SER A 263 -38.97 -13.27 -87.17
N LYS A 264 -39.43 -14.26 -86.38
CA LYS A 264 -40.42 -15.26 -86.78
C LYS A 264 -41.84 -14.68 -86.83
N ASP A 265 -42.18 -13.73 -85.97
CA ASP A 265 -43.46 -13.01 -86.01
C ASP A 265 -43.62 -12.13 -87.27
N ILE A 266 -42.54 -11.50 -87.74
CA ILE A 266 -42.54 -10.75 -89.02
C ILE A 266 -42.77 -11.71 -90.22
N GLU A 267 -42.25 -12.94 -90.15
CA GLU A 267 -42.45 -13.95 -91.19
C GLU A 267 -43.90 -14.46 -91.23
N ILE A 268 -44.56 -14.57 -90.08
CA ILE A 268 -45.98 -14.94 -89.96
C ILE A 268 -46.90 -13.84 -90.51
N GLN A 269 -46.63 -12.57 -90.20
CA GLN A 269 -47.41 -11.43 -90.74
C GLN A 269 -47.33 -11.34 -92.28
N ASN A 270 -46.17 -11.62 -92.87
CA ASN A 270 -46.04 -11.67 -94.33
C ASN A 270 -46.83 -12.82 -94.97
N ARG A 271 -47.00 -13.93 -94.25
CA ARG A 271 -47.77 -15.10 -94.72
C ARG A 271 -49.28 -14.87 -94.63
N GLU A 272 -49.75 -14.09 -93.64
CA GLU A 272 -51.15 -13.65 -93.54
C GLU A 272 -51.54 -12.68 -94.65
N SER A 273 -50.64 -11.77 -95.06
CA SER A 273 -50.88 -10.88 -96.21
C SER A 273 -51.06 -11.67 -97.52
N GLN A 274 -50.30 -12.74 -97.72
CA GLN A 274 -50.39 -13.59 -98.93
C GLN A 274 -51.65 -14.48 -98.95
N LEU A 275 -52.22 -14.82 -97.79
CA LEU A 275 -53.48 -15.58 -97.71
C LEU A 275 -54.70 -14.71 -98.02
N ASN A 276 -54.68 -13.43 -97.62
CA ASN A 276 -55.77 -12.48 -97.87
C ASN A 276 -55.90 -12.08 -99.35
N ASP A 277 -54.80 -12.01 -100.11
CA ASP A 277 -54.85 -11.78 -101.56
C ASP A 277 -55.42 -12.97 -102.34
N ARG A 278 -55.19 -14.20 -101.87
CA ARG A 278 -55.79 -15.43 -102.43
C ARG A 278 -57.29 -15.58 -102.16
N LEU A 279 -57.80 -15.00 -101.06
CA LEU A 279 -59.23 -14.96 -100.75
C LEU A 279 -60.00 -14.04 -101.71
N LYS A 280 -59.36 -12.96 -102.19
CA LYS A 280 -59.92 -12.02 -103.17
C LYS A 280 -60.06 -12.63 -104.58
N GLU A 281 -59.14 -13.51 -104.99
CA GLU A 281 -59.25 -14.22 -106.29
C GLU A 281 -60.34 -15.31 -106.31
N PHE A 282 -60.67 -15.90 -105.15
CA PHE A 282 -61.72 -16.91 -105.04
C PHE A 282 -63.15 -16.31 -105.05
N GLU A 283 -63.32 -15.06 -104.60
CA GLU A 283 -64.61 -14.36 -104.64
C GLU A 283 -64.98 -13.92 -106.08
N ASP A 284 -64.01 -13.48 -106.89
CA ASP A 284 -64.20 -13.14 -108.32
C ASP A 284 -64.54 -14.37 -109.21
N PHE A 285 -64.08 -15.57 -108.83
CA PHE A 285 -64.42 -16.82 -109.53
C PHE A 285 -65.85 -17.31 -109.23
N ARG A 286 -66.36 -16.99 -108.02
CA ARG A 286 -67.72 -17.34 -107.58
C ARG A 286 -68.79 -16.48 -108.28
N GLU A 287 -68.49 -15.22 -108.58
CA GLU A 287 -69.41 -14.30 -109.28
C GLU A 287 -69.56 -14.61 -110.78
N LYS A 288 -68.48 -15.01 -111.47
CA LYS A 288 -68.52 -15.46 -112.88
C LYS A 288 -69.33 -16.74 -113.10
N THR A 289 -69.42 -17.61 -112.09
CA THR A 289 -70.15 -18.89 -112.18
C THR A 289 -71.66 -18.71 -111.92
N LYS A 290 -72.07 -17.60 -111.30
CA LYS A 290 -73.48 -17.24 -111.01
C LYS A 290 -74.18 -16.59 -112.21
N MET A 291 -73.48 -15.75 -112.98
CA MET A 291 -74.03 -15.08 -114.19
C MET A 291 -74.33 -16.03 -115.37
N LYS A 292 -73.78 -17.25 -115.38
CA LYS A 292 -74.01 -18.25 -116.45
C LYS A 292 -75.29 -19.08 -116.24
N ASN A 293 -75.79 -19.15 -115.01
CA ASN A 293 -77.01 -19.89 -114.64
C ASN A 293 -78.30 -19.04 -114.67
N GLU A 294 -78.19 -17.70 -114.74
CA GLU A 294 -79.33 -16.78 -114.91
C GLU A 294 -79.72 -16.52 -116.38
N LYS A 295 -78.92 -17.00 -117.35
CA LYS A 295 -79.18 -16.81 -118.78
C LYS A 295 -79.88 -17.99 -119.47
N LEU A 296 -79.79 -19.21 -118.93
CA LEU A 296 -80.47 -20.41 -119.43
C LEU A 296 -81.84 -20.68 -118.77
N THR A 297 -82.17 -19.94 -117.71
CA THR A 297 -83.45 -19.98 -116.97
C THR A 297 -84.53 -19.05 -117.56
N LYS A 298 -84.24 -18.29 -118.62
CA LYS A 298 -85.23 -17.43 -119.31
C LYS A 298 -85.59 -17.85 -120.74
N GLU A 299 -84.98 -18.91 -121.28
CA GLU A 299 -85.30 -19.42 -122.63
C GLU A 299 -86.17 -20.69 -122.66
N LEU A 300 -86.55 -21.28 -121.52
CA LEU A 300 -87.41 -22.50 -121.49
C LEU A 300 -88.71 -22.38 -120.70
N GLU A 301 -89.08 -21.19 -120.20
CA GLU A 301 -90.33 -20.98 -119.44
C GLU A 301 -91.36 -20.10 -120.18
N GLU A 302 -91.05 -19.59 -121.38
CA GLU A 302 -91.96 -18.80 -122.23
C GLU A 302 -92.65 -19.58 -123.37
N ILE A 303 -92.64 -20.92 -123.33
CA ILE A 303 -93.51 -21.75 -124.20
C ILE A 303 -94.41 -22.64 -123.34
N LYS A 304 -95.12 -22.01 -122.40
CA LYS A 304 -96.34 -22.53 -121.79
C LYS A 304 -97.48 -21.55 -122.07
N ILE A 305 -98.24 -21.84 -123.12
CA ILE A 305 -99.56 -21.24 -123.45
C ILE A 305 -99.49 -20.12 -124.51
N LYS A 306 -99.18 -20.52 -125.75
CA LYS A 306 -99.87 -20.03 -126.96
C LYS A 306 -99.57 -20.94 -128.15
N ASN A 307 -100.65 -21.45 -128.76
CA ASN A 307 -100.74 -22.34 -129.92
C ASN A 307 -100.47 -23.83 -129.63
N ASN A 308 -101.48 -24.64 -129.29
CA ASN A 308 -102.70 -24.98 -130.05
C ASN A 308 -102.38 -25.71 -131.37
N GLY A 309 -102.74 -26.99 -131.43
CA GLY A 309 -103.07 -27.66 -132.69
C GLY A 309 -101.91 -28.27 -133.48
N GLU A 310 -101.15 -29.20 -132.89
CA GLU A 310 -100.73 -30.48 -133.50
C GLU A 310 -100.07 -31.33 -132.39
N VAL A 311 -100.77 -32.25 -131.72
CA VAL A 311 -101.29 -33.55 -132.20
C VAL A 311 -100.19 -34.62 -132.25
N LYS A 312 -100.40 -35.62 -131.36
CA LYS A 312 -99.93 -37.02 -131.35
C LYS A 312 -98.56 -37.34 -130.76
N GLU A 313 -98.65 -38.24 -129.77
CA GLU A 313 -97.60 -39.11 -129.20
C GLU A 313 -96.60 -38.41 -128.26
N THR A 314 -96.86 -38.29 -126.95
CA THR A 314 -97.18 -39.41 -126.05
C THR A 314 -97.77 -38.93 -124.71
N GLU A 315 -99.03 -38.51 -124.77
CA GLU A 315 -100.03 -38.59 -123.71
C GLU A 315 -100.64 -40.01 -123.67
N LYS A 316 -100.12 -40.97 -122.88
CA LYS A 316 -100.86 -42.23 -122.67
C LYS A 316 -100.70 -42.99 -121.34
N LEU A 317 -99.84 -42.57 -120.40
CA LEU A 317 -99.69 -43.34 -119.13
C LEU A 317 -99.68 -42.48 -117.85
N LEU A 318 -99.93 -41.18 -117.96
CA LEU A 318 -100.49 -40.37 -116.86
C LEU A 318 -101.92 -40.88 -116.58
N LYS A 319 -102.39 -40.79 -115.33
CA LYS A 319 -103.83 -40.83 -114.97
C LYS A 319 -104.59 -42.17 -115.05
N GLU A 320 -103.93 -43.33 -115.16
CA GLU A 320 -104.62 -44.61 -115.00
C GLU A 320 -104.44 -45.31 -113.63
N ILE A 321 -103.26 -45.36 -112.97
CA ILE A 321 -103.12 -46.33 -111.85
C ILE A 321 -103.36 -45.76 -110.44
N ASP A 322 -102.99 -44.50 -110.13
CA ASP A 322 -103.37 -43.90 -108.84
C ASP A 322 -104.85 -43.46 -108.79
N GLN A 323 -105.65 -43.77 -109.82
CA GLN A 323 -107.14 -43.74 -109.81
C GLN A 323 -107.78 -45.12 -110.08
N ILE A 324 -106.96 -46.16 -110.34
CA ILE A 324 -107.22 -47.56 -109.91
C ILE A 324 -106.83 -47.73 -108.43
N ASN A 325 -106.60 -46.62 -107.73
CA ASN A 325 -107.26 -46.34 -106.45
C ASN A 325 -108.35 -47.33 -106.13
N GLU A 326 -108.27 -47.87 -104.91
CA GLU A 326 -109.40 -47.99 -103.99
C GLU A 326 -110.55 -48.92 -104.43
N GLU A 327 -110.93 -49.00 -105.70
CA GLU A 327 -111.57 -50.11 -106.37
C GLU A 327 -110.72 -51.38 -106.36
N LEU A 328 -109.37 -51.36 -106.45
CA LEU A 328 -108.58 -52.61 -106.37
C LEU A 328 -108.57 -53.23 -104.95
N LEU A 329 -108.81 -52.42 -103.92
CA LEU A 329 -108.96 -52.84 -102.53
C LEU A 329 -110.34 -53.50 -102.29
N ILE A 330 -111.36 -53.15 -103.09
CA ILE A 330 -112.71 -53.75 -103.06
C ILE A 330 -112.84 -54.93 -104.06
N VAL A 331 -112.14 -54.91 -105.19
CA VAL A 331 -112.19 -55.93 -106.24
C VAL A 331 -111.34 -57.16 -105.95
N THR A 332 -110.43 -57.14 -104.97
CA THR A 332 -109.60 -58.34 -104.70
C THR A 332 -109.88 -59.07 -103.38
N ASP A 333 -110.68 -58.50 -102.48
CA ASP A 333 -111.42 -59.36 -101.55
C ASP A 333 -112.45 -60.24 -102.29
N PHE A 334 -112.87 -59.86 -103.53
CA PHE A 334 -113.57 -60.75 -104.47
C PHE A 334 -112.63 -61.71 -105.25
N LEU A 335 -111.40 -61.32 -105.57
CA LEU A 335 -110.41 -62.25 -106.15
C LEU A 335 -109.84 -63.24 -105.13
N LYS A 336 -109.93 -63.01 -103.81
CA LYS A 336 -109.77 -64.08 -102.80
C LYS A 336 -110.87 -65.15 -102.90
N GLU A 337 -112.04 -64.82 -103.49
CA GLU A 337 -113.12 -65.76 -103.82
C GLU A 337 -112.95 -66.40 -105.22
N VAL A 338 -112.54 -65.63 -106.24
CA VAL A 338 -112.33 -66.13 -107.63
C VAL A 338 -111.07 -66.98 -107.75
N LYS A 339 -109.98 -66.67 -107.05
CA LYS A 339 -108.76 -67.47 -107.07
C LYS A 339 -108.98 -68.85 -106.43
N LYS A 340 -109.87 -68.93 -105.44
CA LYS A 340 -110.37 -70.18 -104.84
C LYS A 340 -111.21 -71.01 -105.84
N LYS A 341 -111.97 -70.37 -106.73
CA LYS A 341 -112.70 -71.02 -107.86
C LYS A 341 -111.79 -71.38 -109.04
N ASN A 342 -110.72 -70.63 -109.27
CA ASN A 342 -109.76 -70.88 -110.33
C ASN A 342 -108.78 -72.02 -109.97
N ASP A 343 -108.50 -72.20 -108.68
CA ASP A 343 -107.90 -73.43 -108.14
C ASP A 343 -108.75 -74.69 -108.41
N ASP A 344 -110.07 -74.56 -108.64
CA ASP A 344 -110.95 -75.67 -109.03
C ASP A 344 -111.00 -75.88 -110.56
N LEU A 345 -111.05 -74.80 -111.35
CA LEU A 345 -111.06 -74.86 -112.82
C LEU A 345 -109.71 -75.29 -113.43
N ASP A 346 -108.56 -74.91 -112.86
CA ASP A 346 -107.26 -75.36 -113.37
C ASP A 346 -106.99 -76.84 -113.04
N ARG A 347 -107.62 -77.39 -111.98
CA ARG A 347 -107.70 -78.85 -111.75
C ARG A 347 -108.54 -79.54 -112.83
N GLU A 348 -109.69 -78.96 -113.19
CA GLU A 348 -110.57 -79.46 -114.25
C GLU A 348 -109.94 -79.34 -115.65
N LYS A 349 -109.22 -78.24 -115.91
CA LYS A 349 -108.51 -77.95 -117.15
C LYS A 349 -107.27 -78.80 -117.32
N PHE A 350 -106.53 -79.17 -116.27
CA PHE A 350 -105.41 -80.12 -116.41
C PHE A 350 -105.92 -81.55 -116.64
N ILE A 351 -107.04 -81.95 -116.02
CA ILE A 351 -107.75 -83.21 -116.36
C ILE A 351 -108.14 -83.21 -117.84
N LEU A 352 -108.71 -82.11 -118.35
CA LEU A 352 -109.02 -81.90 -119.76
C LEU A 352 -107.76 -81.78 -120.65
N THR A 353 -106.64 -81.25 -120.16
CA THR A 353 -105.36 -81.14 -120.90
C THR A 353 -104.69 -82.50 -121.02
N ASN A 354 -104.84 -83.37 -120.01
CA ASN A 354 -104.41 -84.76 -120.04
C ASN A 354 -105.32 -85.60 -120.97
N GLY A 355 -106.63 -85.28 -121.01
CA GLY A 355 -107.58 -85.79 -122.01
C GLY A 355 -107.25 -85.31 -123.44
N ASN A 356 -106.94 -84.03 -123.62
CA ASN A 356 -106.51 -83.45 -124.89
C ASN A 356 -105.16 -84.00 -125.35
N LYS A 357 -104.23 -84.32 -124.45
CA LYS A 357 -102.99 -85.05 -124.79
C LYS A 357 -103.27 -86.46 -125.31
N LYS A 358 -104.26 -87.17 -124.75
CA LYS A 358 -104.76 -88.46 -125.29
C LYS A 358 -105.41 -88.30 -126.67
N LEU A 359 -106.28 -87.30 -126.86
CA LEU A 359 -106.88 -86.95 -128.16
C LEU A 359 -105.83 -86.45 -129.18
N LEU A 360 -104.81 -85.70 -128.78
CA LEU A 360 -103.70 -85.26 -129.64
C LEU A 360 -102.83 -86.43 -130.09
N ALA A 361 -102.71 -87.48 -129.28
CA ALA A 361 -102.03 -88.73 -129.65
C ALA A 361 -102.84 -89.49 -130.72
N GLU A 362 -104.17 -89.48 -130.64
CA GLU A 362 -105.06 -89.96 -131.72
C GLU A 362 -105.01 -89.06 -132.97
N LEU A 363 -104.96 -87.73 -132.81
CA LEU A 363 -104.81 -86.75 -133.90
C LEU A 363 -103.44 -86.83 -134.57
N LYS A 364 -102.37 -87.16 -133.81
CA LYS A 364 -101.03 -87.49 -134.35
C LYS A 364 -101.08 -88.76 -135.20
N LYS A 365 -101.92 -89.75 -134.83
CA LYS A 365 -102.19 -90.96 -135.63
C LYS A 365 -102.81 -90.61 -136.99
N LEU A 366 -103.83 -89.73 -137.02
CA LEU A 366 -104.48 -89.19 -138.23
C LEU A 366 -103.58 -88.23 -139.05
N ARG A 367 -102.71 -87.45 -138.39
CA ARG A 367 -101.73 -86.57 -139.06
C ARG A 367 -100.61 -87.37 -139.73
N LEU A 368 -100.23 -88.52 -139.18
CA LEU A 368 -99.27 -89.43 -139.79
C LEU A 368 -99.82 -89.94 -141.14
N GLU A 369 -101.09 -90.37 -141.18
CA GLU A 369 -101.82 -90.72 -142.42
C GLU A 369 -101.90 -89.54 -143.42
N LYS A 370 -102.12 -88.31 -142.94
CA LYS A 370 -102.09 -87.11 -143.80
C LYS A 370 -100.69 -86.80 -144.34
N SER A 371 -99.64 -87.06 -143.56
CA SER A 371 -98.24 -86.88 -143.97
C SER A 371 -97.81 -87.90 -145.02
N GLU A 372 -98.33 -89.14 -144.95
CA GLU A 372 -98.19 -90.17 -145.98
C GLU A 372 -98.84 -89.75 -147.32
N GLN A 373 -99.96 -89.04 -147.28
CA GLN A 373 -100.62 -88.45 -148.46
C GLN A 373 -99.89 -87.23 -149.04
N LEU A 374 -99.36 -86.34 -148.19
CA LEU A 374 -98.66 -85.14 -148.66
C LEU A 374 -97.30 -85.49 -149.28
N ALA A 375 -96.60 -86.50 -148.75
CA ALA A 375 -95.37 -87.03 -149.32
C ALA A 375 -95.59 -87.61 -150.74
N ARG A 376 -96.71 -88.32 -150.97
CA ARG A 376 -97.15 -88.74 -152.32
C ARG A 376 -97.30 -87.54 -153.27
N ASN A 377 -97.97 -86.47 -152.84
CA ASN A 377 -98.20 -85.30 -153.69
C ASN A 377 -96.93 -84.48 -153.98
N LYS A 378 -96.00 -84.37 -153.02
CA LYS A 378 -94.78 -83.57 -153.20
C LYS A 378 -93.74 -84.24 -154.09
N GLN A 379 -93.70 -85.57 -154.16
CA GLN A 379 -92.82 -86.26 -155.10
C GLN A 379 -93.37 -86.24 -156.54
N LEU A 380 -94.69 -86.29 -156.71
CA LEU A 380 -95.34 -85.92 -157.99
C LEU A 380 -94.97 -84.49 -158.43
N VAL A 381 -94.71 -83.57 -157.48
CA VAL A 381 -94.17 -82.23 -157.79
C VAL A 381 -92.68 -82.26 -158.19
N LEU A 382 -91.87 -83.18 -157.65
CA LEU A 382 -90.48 -83.40 -158.08
C LEU A 382 -90.42 -83.98 -159.51
N GLU A 383 -91.34 -84.88 -159.87
CA GLU A 383 -91.53 -85.33 -161.25
C GLU A 383 -91.86 -84.15 -162.18
N LEU A 384 -92.79 -83.27 -161.79
CA LEU A 384 -93.21 -82.11 -162.60
C LEU A 384 -92.12 -81.04 -162.81
N GLN A 385 -91.13 -80.92 -161.89
CA GLN A 385 -90.12 -79.86 -161.98
C GLN A 385 -88.83 -80.25 -162.70
N ASP A 386 -88.43 -81.52 -162.76
CA ASP A 386 -87.26 -81.91 -163.56
C ASP A 386 -87.63 -82.29 -165.00
N LEU A 387 -88.87 -82.71 -165.29
CA LEU A 387 -89.49 -82.57 -166.61
C LEU A 387 -89.39 -81.12 -167.14
N ARG A 388 -89.41 -80.13 -166.24
CA ARG A 388 -89.17 -78.74 -166.60
C ARG A 388 -87.70 -78.45 -166.94
N LYS A 389 -86.73 -79.19 -166.39
CA LYS A 389 -85.31 -79.11 -166.78
C LYS A 389 -85.02 -79.84 -168.08
N GLU A 390 -85.68 -80.97 -168.34
CA GLU A 390 -85.75 -81.57 -169.69
C GLU A 390 -86.15 -80.51 -170.72
N LEU A 391 -87.15 -79.68 -170.39
CA LEU A 391 -87.65 -78.62 -171.28
C LEU A 391 -86.67 -77.46 -171.53
N THR A 392 -85.71 -77.20 -170.62
CA THR A 392 -84.82 -76.04 -170.79
C THR A 392 -83.55 -76.37 -171.57
N LYS A 393 -83.02 -77.60 -171.48
CA LYS A 393 -81.87 -78.01 -172.31
C LYS A 393 -82.24 -78.32 -173.75
N GLU A 394 -83.49 -78.70 -174.02
CA GLU A 394 -84.03 -78.76 -175.37
C GLU A 394 -83.98 -77.42 -176.15
N LYS A 395 -83.89 -76.25 -175.46
CA LYS A 395 -84.00 -74.93 -176.11
C LYS A 395 -82.70 -74.23 -176.54
N LEU A 396 -81.51 -74.65 -176.10
CA LEU A 396 -80.24 -74.00 -176.51
C LEU A 396 -79.51 -74.74 -177.64
N LYS A 397 -80.27 -75.56 -178.36
CA LYS A 397 -79.94 -76.31 -179.57
C LYS A 397 -79.60 -75.42 -180.79
N ILE A 398 -79.69 -74.08 -180.76
CA ILE A 398 -79.76 -73.30 -182.02
C ILE A 398 -79.23 -71.84 -181.90
N ASN A 399 -77.91 -71.60 -181.94
CA ASN A 399 -77.36 -70.39 -182.60
C ASN A 399 -75.85 -70.55 -182.97
N PRO A 400 -75.42 -70.33 -184.24
CA PRO A 400 -74.07 -70.64 -184.75
C PRO A 400 -73.31 -69.34 -185.20
N LEU A 401 -72.06 -69.00 -184.85
CA LEU A 401 -70.86 -69.74 -184.44
C LEU A 401 -70.02 -68.86 -183.49
N LEU A 402 -69.93 -69.23 -182.22
CA LEU A 402 -68.92 -68.75 -181.30
C LEU A 402 -68.92 -69.71 -180.12
N ASN A 403 -67.84 -70.47 -179.98
CA ASN A 403 -67.54 -71.05 -178.69
C ASN A 403 -67.19 -69.85 -177.77
N ILE A 404 -67.76 -69.65 -176.57
CA ILE A 404 -68.64 -70.47 -175.73
C ILE A 404 -69.36 -69.47 -174.77
N LYS A 405 -70.60 -69.00 -175.01
CA LYS A 405 -71.15 -67.86 -174.24
C LYS A 405 -72.06 -68.24 -173.07
#